data_AF-A0A519YBW6-F1
#
_entry.id   AF-A0A519YBW6-F1
#
_cell.length_a   1.000
_cell.length_b   1.000
_cell.length_c   1.000
_cell.angle_alpha   90.00
_cell.angle_beta   90.00
_cell.angle_gamma   90.00
#
_symmetry.space_group_name_H-M   'P 1'
#
loop_
_entity.id
_entity.type
_entity.pdbx_description
1 polymer ?
#
loop_
_entity_poly.entity_id
_entity_poly.type
_entity_poly.pdbx_seq_one_letter_code
_entity_poly.pdbx_strand_id
1 'polypeptide(L)'
;MTTSLHRAAWAAWVLTLGLAACSKEAAVPATSAPASQLASSDATAVNGVMLQGFYWDTPISNSQGTWWQVLGSRASEFSQAGFTAVWLPPAYKGWNPNQNPAAMDEGYGVYDRYDLGEFNQKGSVATRYGTLGQLTTCITALHNNGLQVYEDMVMNHLNGADAPESVKLQDGTTQSLYTKFNYTARAGAYSNYTW
;
A
#
# COMPACT_ATOMS: atom_id res chain seq x y z
N MET A 1 31.76 50.98 -21.18
CA MET A 1 31.45 51.48 -19.83
C MET A 1 30.67 52.78 -19.97
N THR A 2 29.35 52.70 -20.05
CA THR A 2 28.44 53.85 -20.00
C THR A 2 27.14 53.37 -19.36
N THR A 3 26.87 53.84 -18.15
CA THR A 3 25.71 53.47 -17.34
C THR A 3 24.50 54.30 -17.76
N SER A 4 23.39 53.58 -17.97
CA SER A 4 22.05 54.08 -18.28
C SER A 4 21.34 54.55 -17.01
N LEU A 5 20.73 55.74 -17.06
CA LEU A 5 19.75 56.21 -16.07
C LEU A 5 18.61 56.94 -16.79
N HIS A 6 17.54 56.21 -17.11
CA HIS A 6 16.25 56.82 -17.43
C HIS A 6 15.28 56.55 -16.27
N ARG A 7 14.84 57.65 -15.65
CA ARG A 7 13.79 57.69 -14.63
C ARG A 7 12.45 57.40 -15.32
N ALA A 8 11.75 56.36 -14.88
CA ALA A 8 10.37 56.08 -15.29
C ALA A 8 9.41 56.35 -14.12
N ALA A 9 8.34 57.08 -14.44
CA ALA A 9 7.31 57.57 -13.54
C ALA A 9 6.50 56.44 -12.88
N TRP A 10 6.13 56.65 -11.63
CA TRP A 10 5.23 55.78 -10.89
C TRP A 10 3.78 56.06 -11.28
N ALA A 11 3.08 55.07 -11.84
CA ALA A 11 1.63 55.07 -11.99
C ALA A 11 1.05 54.09 -10.96
N ALA A 12 0.33 54.62 -9.97
CA ALA A 12 -0.40 53.85 -9.00
C ALA A 12 -1.67 53.27 -9.64
N TRP A 13 -1.76 51.94 -9.72
CA TRP A 13 -2.99 51.24 -10.08
C TRP A 13 -3.61 50.66 -8.80
N VAL A 14 -4.68 51.30 -8.32
CA VAL A 14 -5.56 50.75 -7.29
C VAL A 14 -6.47 49.74 -7.98
N LEU A 15 -6.20 48.45 -7.81
CA LEU A 15 -7.10 47.39 -8.24
C LEU A 15 -8.12 47.15 -7.13
N THR A 16 -9.34 47.63 -7.36
CA THR A 16 -10.51 47.39 -6.51
C THR A 16 -10.78 45.89 -6.35
N LEU A 17 -10.76 45.41 -5.09
CA LEU A 17 -11.27 44.11 -4.69
C LEU A 17 -12.77 44.04 -5.02
N GLY A 18 -13.15 43.25 -6.02
CA GLY A 18 -14.54 42.87 -6.24
C GLY A 18 -14.96 41.82 -5.22
N LEU A 19 -15.76 42.23 -4.24
CA LEU A 19 -16.52 41.29 -3.40
C LEU A 19 -17.57 40.61 -4.30
N ALA A 20 -17.32 39.36 -4.67
CA ALA A 20 -18.33 38.50 -5.28
C ALA A 20 -19.39 38.19 -4.20
N ALA A 21 -20.54 38.85 -4.28
CA ALA A 21 -21.71 38.50 -3.49
C ALA A 21 -22.23 37.13 -3.94
N CYS A 22 -22.43 36.21 -2.99
CA CYS A 22 -23.18 34.98 -3.22
C CYS A 22 -24.63 35.33 -3.56
N SER A 23 -24.97 35.33 -4.84
CA SER A 23 -26.36 35.19 -5.26
C SER A 23 -26.76 33.73 -5.09
N LYS A 24 -27.73 33.47 -4.21
CA LYS A 24 -28.36 32.16 -4.05
C LYS A 24 -29.02 31.78 -5.37
N GLU A 25 -28.43 30.82 -6.07
CA GLU A 25 -28.96 30.30 -7.33
C GLU A 25 -30.29 29.60 -7.06
N ALA A 26 -31.38 30.17 -7.58
CA ALA A 26 -32.69 29.54 -7.51
C ALA A 26 -32.72 28.44 -8.56
N ALA A 27 -32.60 27.19 -8.11
CA ALA A 27 -32.71 26.02 -8.97
C ALA A 27 -34.09 26.02 -9.68
N VAL A 28 -34.07 25.94 -11.02
CA VAL A 28 -35.26 25.70 -11.84
C VAL A 28 -35.75 24.27 -11.54
N PRO A 29 -37.07 24.02 -11.34
CA PRO A 29 -37.55 22.66 -11.13
C PRO A 29 -37.26 21.82 -12.37
N ALA A 30 -36.53 20.72 -12.21
CA ALA A 30 -36.27 19.78 -13.27
C ALA A 30 -37.61 19.15 -13.73
N THR A 31 -37.86 19.16 -15.03
CA THR A 31 -38.89 18.37 -15.68
C THR A 31 -38.66 16.89 -15.34
N SER A 32 -39.68 16.20 -14.87
CA SER A 32 -39.56 14.78 -14.49
C SER A 32 -39.08 13.96 -15.68
N ALA A 33 -37.90 13.35 -15.57
CA ALA A 33 -37.41 12.36 -16.51
C ALA A 33 -38.43 11.20 -16.62
N PRO A 34 -38.61 10.58 -17.80
CA PRO A 34 -39.44 9.41 -17.91
C PRO A 34 -38.89 8.34 -16.96
N ALA A 35 -39.79 7.69 -16.21
CA ALA A 35 -39.42 6.61 -15.32
C ALA A 35 -38.65 5.56 -16.13
N SER A 36 -37.36 5.37 -15.80
CA SER A 36 -36.60 4.22 -16.24
C SER A 36 -37.43 2.99 -15.89
N GLN A 37 -37.83 2.22 -16.90
CA GLN A 37 -38.34 0.89 -16.67
C GLN A 37 -37.31 0.17 -15.78
N LEU A 38 -37.76 -0.32 -14.63
CA LEU A 38 -36.96 -1.21 -13.81
C LEU A 38 -36.70 -2.42 -14.70
N ALA A 39 -35.50 -2.48 -15.28
CA ALA A 39 -34.96 -3.75 -15.72
C ALA A 39 -34.99 -4.61 -14.45
N SER A 40 -35.89 -5.59 -14.43
CA SER A 40 -35.83 -6.67 -13.46
C SER A 40 -34.57 -7.45 -13.77
N SER A 41 -33.43 -6.91 -13.35
CA SER A 41 -32.28 -7.73 -13.08
C SER A 41 -32.69 -8.56 -11.88
N ASP A 42 -33.06 -9.81 -12.13
CA ASP A 42 -32.84 -10.88 -11.15
C ASP A 42 -31.33 -10.98 -10.94
N ALA A 43 -30.74 -9.93 -10.35
CA ALA A 43 -29.40 -9.95 -9.84
C ALA A 43 -29.45 -10.92 -8.67
N THR A 44 -29.12 -12.18 -8.95
CA THR A 44 -28.81 -13.15 -7.91
C THR A 44 -27.74 -12.51 -7.05
N ALA A 45 -28.13 -12.12 -5.83
CA ALA A 45 -27.19 -11.63 -4.84
C ALA A 45 -26.21 -12.77 -4.55
N VAL A 46 -24.98 -12.63 -5.03
CA VAL A 46 -23.91 -13.57 -4.72
C VAL A 46 -23.43 -13.26 -3.31
N ASN A 47 -23.52 -14.24 -2.40
CA ASN A 47 -22.98 -14.10 -1.06
C ASN A 47 -21.46 -13.90 -1.13
N GLY A 48 -20.94 -12.96 -0.35
CA GLY A 48 -19.50 -12.78 -0.21
C GLY A 48 -18.89 -13.88 0.66
N VAL A 49 -17.86 -14.56 0.16
CA VAL A 49 -17.09 -15.55 0.91
C VAL A 49 -15.60 -15.28 0.71
N MET A 50 -14.87 -15.12 1.81
CA MET A 50 -13.44 -14.81 1.80
C MET A 50 -12.61 -16.06 2.11
N LEU A 51 -11.52 -16.23 1.37
CA LEU A 51 -10.46 -17.20 1.66
C LEU A 51 -9.28 -16.50 2.34
N GLN A 52 -8.85 -16.98 3.50
CA GLN A 52 -7.50 -16.68 4.00
C GLN A 52 -6.49 -17.45 3.14
N GLY A 53 -5.73 -16.74 2.30
CA GLY A 53 -4.85 -17.33 1.29
C GLY A 53 -3.51 -17.82 1.82
N PHE A 54 -3.38 -18.06 3.12
CA PHE A 54 -2.12 -18.45 3.76
C PHE A 54 -2.36 -19.14 5.11
N TYR A 55 -1.32 -19.78 5.60
CA TYR A 55 -1.22 -20.32 6.95
C TYR A 55 0.19 -20.08 7.49
N TRP A 56 0.45 -20.38 8.77
CA TRP A 56 1.72 -20.05 9.42
C TRP A 56 2.93 -20.62 8.67
N ASP A 57 3.06 -21.93 8.51
CA ASP A 57 4.21 -22.54 7.84
C ASP A 57 4.05 -22.63 6.31
N THR A 58 3.59 -21.54 5.69
CA THR A 58 3.52 -21.45 4.23
C THR A 58 4.92 -21.65 3.64
N PRO A 59 5.12 -22.55 2.66
CA PRO A 59 6.43 -22.78 2.08
C PRO A 59 6.89 -21.54 1.30
N ILE A 60 8.17 -21.18 1.44
CA ILE A 60 8.80 -20.10 0.63
C ILE A 60 8.61 -20.39 -0.86
N SER A 61 8.79 -21.65 -1.23
CA SER A 61 8.42 -22.18 -2.54
C SER A 61 8.11 -23.67 -2.46
N ASN A 62 7.31 -24.15 -3.40
CA ASN A 62 7.07 -25.56 -3.63
C ASN A 62 7.25 -25.88 -5.13
N SER A 63 6.87 -27.08 -5.55
CA SER A 63 6.96 -27.50 -6.96
C SER A 63 6.14 -26.64 -7.94
N GLN A 64 5.18 -25.86 -7.44
CA GLN A 64 4.35 -24.92 -8.21
C GLN A 64 4.91 -23.49 -8.21
N GLY A 65 6.01 -23.23 -7.49
CA GLY A 65 6.68 -21.93 -7.43
C GLY A 65 6.60 -21.27 -6.06
N THR A 66 6.79 -19.95 -6.05
CA THR A 66 6.60 -19.08 -4.88
C THR A 66 5.13 -19.03 -4.46
N TRP A 67 4.83 -18.59 -3.24
CA TRP A 67 3.45 -18.53 -2.76
C TRP A 67 2.54 -17.63 -3.61
N TRP A 68 3.05 -16.50 -4.11
CA TRP A 68 2.32 -15.67 -5.08
C TRP A 68 1.96 -16.41 -6.36
N GLN A 69 2.85 -17.27 -6.87
CA GLN A 69 2.57 -18.10 -8.04
C GLN A 69 1.54 -19.18 -7.72
N VAL A 70 1.60 -19.80 -6.54
CA VAL A 70 0.61 -20.78 -6.08
C VAL A 70 -0.79 -20.15 -6.07
N LEU A 71 -0.96 -19.02 -5.38
CA LEU A 71 -2.25 -18.33 -5.28
C LEU A 71 -2.76 -17.87 -6.65
N GLY A 72 -1.90 -17.24 -7.46
CA GLY A 72 -2.28 -16.80 -8.80
C GLY A 72 -2.71 -17.96 -9.72
N SER A 73 -2.02 -19.10 -9.65
CA SER A 73 -2.34 -20.28 -10.47
C SER A 73 -3.69 -20.93 -10.11
N ARG A 74 -4.18 -20.72 -8.89
CA ARG A 74 -5.43 -21.27 -8.37
C ARG A 74 -6.61 -20.31 -8.43
N ALA A 75 -6.44 -19.10 -8.98
CA ALA A 75 -7.50 -18.10 -9.04
C ALA A 75 -8.81 -18.63 -9.67
N SER A 76 -8.72 -19.44 -10.73
CA SER A 76 -9.91 -20.05 -11.35
C SER A 76 -10.57 -21.10 -10.45
N GLU A 77 -9.76 -21.92 -9.77
CA GLU A 77 -10.24 -22.91 -8.79
C GLU A 77 -10.99 -22.22 -7.64
N PHE A 78 -10.44 -21.12 -7.10
CA PHE A 78 -11.06 -20.37 -6.01
C PHE A 78 -12.41 -19.76 -6.41
N SER A 79 -12.47 -19.16 -7.61
CA SER A 79 -13.71 -18.58 -8.14
C SER A 79 -14.79 -19.65 -8.37
N GLN A 80 -14.42 -20.79 -8.97
CA GLN A 80 -15.34 -21.92 -9.17
C GLN A 80 -15.82 -22.56 -7.85
N ALA A 81 -15.00 -22.52 -6.81
CA ALA A 81 -15.37 -22.94 -5.46
C ALA A 81 -16.33 -21.97 -4.75
N GLY A 82 -16.59 -20.79 -5.32
CA GLY A 82 -17.52 -19.79 -4.79
C GLY A 82 -16.89 -18.74 -3.88
N PHE A 83 -15.56 -18.67 -3.80
CA PHE A 83 -14.90 -17.54 -3.13
C PHE A 83 -15.10 -16.26 -3.95
N THR A 84 -15.24 -15.15 -3.27
CA THR A 84 -15.39 -13.81 -3.87
C THR A 84 -14.24 -12.89 -3.50
N ALA A 85 -13.41 -13.28 -2.52
CA ALA A 85 -12.25 -12.51 -2.07
C ALA A 85 -11.15 -13.43 -1.52
N VAL A 86 -9.90 -12.96 -1.62
CA VAL A 86 -8.73 -13.59 -1.00
C VAL A 86 -8.02 -12.57 -0.11
N TRP A 87 -7.82 -12.93 1.15
CA TRP A 87 -6.96 -12.21 2.10
C TRP A 87 -5.53 -12.76 1.98
N LEU A 88 -4.62 -11.89 1.54
CA LEU A 88 -3.19 -12.20 1.40
C LEU A 88 -2.46 -12.00 2.73
N PRO A 89 -1.38 -12.77 3.00
CA PRO A 89 -0.49 -12.46 4.11
C PRO A 89 0.20 -11.10 3.88
N PRO A 90 0.79 -10.49 4.91
CA PRO A 90 1.53 -9.23 4.75
C PRO A 90 2.59 -9.34 3.65
N ALA A 91 2.46 -8.52 2.60
CA ALA A 91 3.25 -8.62 1.39
C ALA A 91 4.55 -7.81 1.43
N TYR A 92 4.74 -7.01 2.49
CA TYR A 92 5.92 -6.16 2.69
C TYR A 92 7.06 -6.88 3.42
N LYS A 93 8.25 -6.28 3.34
CA LYS A 93 9.49 -6.83 3.91
C LYS A 93 9.39 -6.92 5.44
N GLY A 94 9.48 -8.14 5.95
CA GLY A 94 9.61 -8.44 7.37
C GLY A 94 11.05 -8.52 7.85
N TRP A 95 11.20 -8.73 9.15
CA TRP A 95 12.48 -8.96 9.80
C TRP A 95 13.08 -10.31 9.38
N ASN A 96 14.40 -10.35 9.21
CA ASN A 96 15.12 -11.60 8.99
C ASN A 96 16.40 -11.56 9.85
N PRO A 97 16.35 -12.06 11.10
CA PRO A 97 17.43 -11.88 12.06
C PRO A 97 18.78 -12.42 11.58
N ASN A 98 18.74 -13.54 10.87
CA ASN A 98 19.94 -14.26 10.43
C ASN A 98 20.20 -14.12 8.93
N GLN A 99 19.45 -13.25 8.25
CA GLN A 99 19.54 -12.99 6.80
C GLN A 99 19.57 -14.26 5.96
N ASN A 100 18.84 -15.31 6.38
CA ASN A 100 18.78 -16.57 5.69
C ASN A 100 17.33 -16.86 5.25
N PRO A 101 17.12 -17.67 4.19
CA PRO A 101 15.76 -17.94 3.69
C PRO A 101 14.84 -18.59 4.74
N ALA A 102 15.35 -19.53 5.54
CA ALA A 102 14.58 -20.23 6.56
C ALA A 102 14.14 -19.33 7.74
N ALA A 103 14.75 -18.16 7.91
CA ALA A 103 14.44 -17.18 8.94
C ALA A 103 13.61 -15.99 8.41
N MET A 104 13.09 -16.07 7.18
CA MET A 104 12.20 -15.06 6.63
C MET A 104 10.88 -15.03 7.39
N ASP A 105 10.48 -13.83 7.83
CA ASP A 105 9.24 -13.55 8.55
C ASP A 105 7.99 -14.02 7.80
N GLU A 106 6.95 -14.39 8.55
CA GLU A 106 5.58 -14.61 8.04
C GLU A 106 4.85 -13.29 7.71
N GLY A 107 5.55 -12.16 7.81
CA GLY A 107 5.07 -10.82 7.45
C GLY A 107 4.63 -9.97 8.65
N TYR A 108 4.45 -10.56 9.82
CA TYR A 108 3.99 -9.84 11.02
C TYR A 108 5.12 -9.08 11.73
N GLY A 109 6.37 -9.52 11.63
CA GLY A 109 7.53 -8.76 12.10
C GLY A 109 7.93 -7.68 11.11
N VAL A 110 7.06 -6.70 10.90
CA VAL A 110 7.18 -5.66 9.87
C VAL A 110 8.50 -4.90 9.96
N TYR A 111 9.26 -4.83 8.87
CA TYR A 111 10.42 -3.94 8.79
C TYR A 111 10.12 -2.72 7.92
N ASP A 112 9.70 -2.92 6.66
CA ASP A 112 9.49 -1.83 5.70
C ASP A 112 8.23 -2.05 4.85
N ARG A 113 7.17 -1.29 5.16
CA ARG A 113 5.86 -1.38 4.47
C ARG A 113 5.90 -0.98 2.99
N TYR A 114 6.92 -0.25 2.56
CA TYR A 114 7.07 0.17 1.17
C TYR A 114 7.86 -0.83 0.31
N ASP A 115 8.50 -1.82 0.92
CA ASP A 115 9.24 -2.85 0.21
C ASP A 115 8.39 -4.11 0.08
N LEU A 116 7.62 -4.20 -1.01
CA LEU A 116 6.76 -5.34 -1.34
C LEU A 116 7.54 -6.51 -1.99
N GLY A 117 8.82 -6.67 -1.62
CA GLY A 117 9.72 -7.64 -2.24
C GLY A 117 10.41 -7.09 -3.50
N GLU A 118 10.83 -5.82 -3.44
CA GLU A 118 11.45 -5.09 -4.56
C GLU A 118 12.91 -4.72 -4.27
N PHE A 119 13.25 -4.42 -3.01
CA PHE A 119 14.57 -3.95 -2.62
C PHE A 119 15.35 -5.02 -1.88
N ASN A 120 16.68 -5.03 -2.04
CA ASN A 120 17.54 -5.94 -1.29
C ASN A 120 17.70 -5.47 0.17
N GLN A 121 16.75 -5.85 1.01
CA GLN A 121 16.69 -5.53 2.42
C GLN A 121 16.56 -6.80 3.25
N LYS A 122 17.22 -6.82 4.41
CA LYS A 122 17.21 -7.97 5.34
C LYS A 122 17.61 -9.29 4.67
N GLY A 123 18.62 -9.23 3.78
CA GLY A 123 19.22 -10.40 3.13
C GLY A 123 18.46 -10.95 1.94
N SER A 124 17.40 -10.29 1.46
CA SER A 124 16.64 -10.74 0.29
C SER A 124 15.99 -9.58 -0.47
N VAL A 125 15.82 -9.75 -1.78
CA VAL A 125 14.90 -8.93 -2.58
C VAL A 125 13.47 -9.35 -2.29
N ALA A 126 13.12 -10.60 -2.55
CA ALA A 126 11.78 -11.15 -2.32
C ALA A 126 11.40 -11.14 -0.84
N THR A 127 10.10 -11.01 -0.56
CA THR A 127 9.55 -11.44 0.73
C THR A 127 9.46 -12.96 0.78
N ARG A 128 8.98 -13.52 1.89
CA ARG A 128 8.77 -14.97 2.03
C ARG A 128 7.91 -15.55 0.91
N TYR A 129 6.99 -14.75 0.39
CA TYR A 129 5.96 -15.17 -0.54
C TYR A 129 6.30 -14.92 -2.02
N GLY A 130 7.31 -14.09 -2.30
CA GLY A 130 7.80 -13.78 -3.65
C GLY A 130 8.20 -12.31 -3.82
N THR A 131 8.40 -11.90 -5.08
CA THR A 131 8.74 -10.52 -5.46
C THR A 131 7.50 -9.67 -5.74
N LEU A 132 7.66 -8.34 -5.79
CA LEU A 132 6.59 -7.41 -6.21
C LEU A 132 5.99 -7.77 -7.57
N GLY A 133 6.82 -8.22 -8.53
CA GLY A 133 6.34 -8.64 -9.85
C GLY A 133 5.43 -9.89 -9.78
N GLN A 134 5.78 -10.85 -8.93
CA GLN A 134 4.98 -12.04 -8.68
C GLN A 134 3.68 -11.70 -7.93
N LEU A 135 3.74 -10.81 -6.94
CA LEU A 135 2.56 -10.29 -6.25
C LEU A 135 1.59 -9.61 -7.23
N THR A 136 2.10 -8.73 -8.09
CA THR A 136 1.30 -8.02 -9.11
C THR A 136 0.63 -9.02 -10.07
N THR A 137 1.35 -10.06 -10.47
CA THR A 137 0.82 -11.14 -11.33
C THR A 137 -0.26 -11.94 -10.61
N CYS A 138 -0.05 -12.28 -9.33
CA CYS A 138 -1.04 -12.95 -8.48
C CYS A 138 -2.33 -12.14 -8.38
N ILE A 139 -2.23 -10.85 -8.00
CA ILE A 139 -3.37 -9.94 -7.88
C ILE A 139 -4.13 -9.82 -9.21
N THR A 140 -3.40 -9.69 -10.32
CA THR A 140 -4.00 -9.63 -11.66
C THR A 140 -4.78 -10.91 -11.98
N ALA A 141 -4.22 -12.08 -11.69
CA ALA A 141 -4.90 -13.36 -11.91
C ALA A 141 -6.16 -13.51 -11.05
N LEU A 142 -6.11 -13.08 -9.79
CA LEU A 142 -7.27 -13.07 -8.89
C LEU A 142 -8.38 -12.14 -9.42
N HIS A 143 -8.05 -10.90 -9.77
CA HIS A 143 -9.00 -9.96 -10.36
C HIS A 143 -9.62 -10.47 -11.66
N ASN A 144 -8.82 -11.08 -12.55
CA ASN A 144 -9.32 -11.66 -13.81
C ASN A 144 -10.33 -12.80 -13.59
N ASN A 145 -10.37 -13.40 -12.39
CA ASN A 145 -11.34 -14.43 -12.00
C ASN A 145 -12.46 -13.88 -11.09
N GLY A 146 -12.61 -12.55 -11.01
CA GLY A 146 -13.67 -11.90 -10.22
C GLY A 146 -13.46 -11.91 -8.71
N LEU A 147 -12.25 -12.22 -8.25
CA LEU A 147 -11.90 -12.24 -6.82
C LEU A 147 -11.38 -10.88 -6.38
N GLN A 148 -11.93 -10.33 -5.30
CA GLN A 148 -11.32 -9.20 -4.60
C GLN A 148 -10.04 -9.65 -3.88
N VAL A 149 -9.13 -8.72 -3.63
CA VAL A 149 -7.90 -8.97 -2.89
C VAL A 149 -7.80 -8.02 -1.71
N TYR A 150 -7.53 -8.58 -0.53
CA TYR A 150 -7.31 -7.81 0.70
C TYR A 150 -5.89 -8.05 1.22
N GLU A 151 -5.20 -6.96 1.52
CA GLU A 151 -3.86 -6.97 2.09
C GLU A 151 -3.93 -6.97 3.62
N ASP A 152 -3.05 -7.74 4.26
CA ASP A 152 -2.89 -7.70 5.71
C ASP A 152 -2.05 -6.50 6.16
N MET A 153 -2.68 -5.57 6.87
CA MET A 153 -2.05 -4.32 7.33
C MET A 153 -1.69 -4.38 8.82
N VAL A 154 -0.45 -4.74 9.11
CA VAL A 154 0.13 -4.75 10.44
C VAL A 154 0.68 -3.36 10.75
N MET A 155 -0.05 -2.58 11.55
CA MET A 155 0.27 -1.18 11.85
C MET A 155 0.77 -0.96 13.29
N ASN A 156 0.76 -2.00 14.12
CA ASN A 156 1.04 -1.90 15.55
C ASN A 156 2.52 -1.62 15.87
N HIS A 157 3.46 -2.23 15.15
CA HIS A 157 4.88 -2.17 15.48
C HIS A 157 5.77 -2.21 14.24
N LEU A 158 7.08 -2.10 14.47
CA LEU A 158 8.17 -2.36 13.53
C LEU A 158 9.23 -3.21 14.25
N ASN A 159 9.86 -4.13 13.52
CA ASN A 159 10.91 -5.02 13.98
C ASN A 159 12.14 -4.94 13.06
N GLY A 160 13.30 -5.28 13.62
CA GLY A 160 14.54 -5.34 12.86
C GLY A 160 15.10 -3.96 12.48
N ALA A 161 15.06 -2.99 13.41
CA ALA A 161 15.67 -1.68 13.21
C ALA A 161 17.13 -1.80 12.76
N ASP A 162 17.60 -0.84 11.95
CA ASP A 162 18.93 -0.84 11.37
C ASP A 162 20.02 -0.49 12.39
N ALA A 163 19.67 0.26 13.43
CA ALA A 163 20.55 0.54 14.55
C ALA A 163 19.76 0.81 15.85
N PRO A 164 20.39 0.62 17.02
CA PRO A 164 19.84 1.10 18.26
C PRO A 164 20.11 2.60 18.45
N GLU A 165 19.29 3.23 19.28
CA GLU A 165 19.45 4.60 19.74
C GLU A 165 19.41 4.65 21.27
N SER A 166 20.12 5.63 21.84
CA SER A 166 20.08 5.88 23.28
C SER A 166 18.82 6.66 23.64
N VAL A 167 17.89 6.00 24.33
CA VAL A 167 16.59 6.57 24.71
C VAL A 167 16.53 6.71 26.23
N LYS A 168 16.16 7.90 26.70
CA LYS A 168 15.90 8.14 28.12
C LYS A 168 14.45 7.74 28.45
N LEU A 169 14.28 6.83 29.38
CA LEU A 169 12.97 6.35 29.84
C LEU A 169 12.39 7.25 30.93
N GLN A 170 11.10 7.04 31.22
CA GLN A 170 10.35 7.81 32.22
C GLN A 170 10.91 7.63 33.64
N ASP A 171 11.50 6.46 33.94
CA ASP A 171 12.18 6.19 35.22
C ASP A 171 13.54 6.88 35.35
N GLY A 172 13.97 7.63 34.32
CA GLY A 172 15.23 8.36 34.28
C GLY A 172 16.42 7.55 33.78
N THR A 173 16.27 6.24 33.55
CA THR A 173 17.33 5.39 32.98
C THR A 173 17.52 5.66 31.49
N THR A 174 18.72 5.41 30.98
CA THR A 174 19.00 5.44 29.54
C THR A 174 19.19 4.01 29.05
N GLN A 175 18.46 3.62 28.02
CA GLN A 175 18.56 2.31 27.40
C GLN A 175 18.93 2.41 25.92
N SER A 176 19.59 1.38 25.41
CA SER A 176 19.89 1.21 23.98
C SER A 176 18.74 0.43 23.34
N LEU A 177 17.89 1.11 22.57
CA LEU A 177 16.66 0.53 22.01
C LEU A 177 16.71 0.55 20.48
N TYR A 178 16.23 -0.51 19.83
CA TYR A 178 16.21 -0.65 18.37
C TYR A 178 15.05 0.17 17.76
N THR A 179 15.30 1.45 17.53
CA THR A 179 14.29 2.41 17.04
C THR A 179 14.63 3.06 15.70
N LYS A 180 15.86 2.89 15.19
CA LYS A 180 16.29 3.57 13.95
C LYS A 180 16.05 2.75 12.70
N PHE A 181 15.21 3.22 11.79
CA PHE A 181 14.92 2.59 10.50
C PHE A 181 15.21 3.55 9.35
N ASN A 182 16.27 3.27 8.60
CA ASN A 182 16.78 4.14 7.55
C ASN A 182 16.47 3.67 6.12
N TYR A 183 16.09 2.40 5.96
CA TYR A 183 15.70 1.81 4.66
C TYR A 183 16.71 2.06 3.54
N THR A 184 18.01 1.96 3.85
CA THR A 184 19.10 2.40 2.95
C THR A 184 18.99 1.82 1.53
N ALA A 185 18.61 0.55 1.38
CA ALA A 185 18.52 -0.08 0.06
C ALA A 185 17.31 0.38 -0.77
N ARG A 186 16.24 0.85 -0.11
CA ARG A 186 15.08 1.48 -0.80
C ARG A 186 15.40 2.91 -1.23
N ALA A 187 16.37 3.56 -0.59
CA ALA A 187 16.90 4.87 -0.97
C ALA A 187 15.82 5.96 -1.17
N GLY A 188 14.77 5.93 -0.34
CA GLY A 188 13.67 6.90 -0.39
C GLY A 188 12.64 6.68 -1.49
N ALA A 189 12.72 5.58 -2.25
CA ALA A 189 11.66 5.22 -3.20
C ALA A 189 10.31 5.09 -2.49
N TYR A 190 9.26 5.65 -3.10
CA TYR A 190 7.89 5.79 -2.59
C TYR A 190 7.69 6.68 -1.36
N SER A 191 8.64 6.69 -0.42
CA SER A 191 8.60 7.53 0.78
C SER A 191 10.00 7.79 1.30
N ASN A 192 10.33 9.05 1.59
CA ASN A 192 11.59 9.46 2.22
C ASN A 192 11.52 9.46 3.76
N TYR A 193 10.42 9.00 4.35
CA TYR A 193 10.26 8.93 5.80
C TYR A 193 11.15 7.84 6.41
N THR A 194 11.77 8.15 7.54
CA THR A 194 12.59 7.26 8.37
C THR A 194 12.06 7.28 9.80
N TRP A 195 12.19 6.15 10.51
CA TRP A 195 11.87 6.06 11.94
C TRP A 195 13.12 6.22 12.79
#